data_AF-G8YFF2-F1
#
_entry.id   AF-G8YFF2-F1
#
_cell.length_a   1.000
_cell.length_b   1.000
_cell.length_c   1.000
_cell.angle_alpha   90.00
_cell.angle_beta   90.00
_cell.angle_gamma   90.00
#
_symmetry.space_group_name_H-M   'P 1'
#
loop_
_entity.id
_entity.type
_entity.pdbx_description
1 polymer ?
#
loop_
_entity_poly.entity_id
_entity_poly.type
_entity_poly.pdbx_seq_one_letter_code
_entity_poly.pdbx_strand_id
1 'polypeptide(L)'
;MVSGFDHSTPDSIGFANSGEFLGIINTFSKDLSSRGTGLLDESPTVFSDQLDSLTDYCFEIKSILKKFELKSHHVLWLVLLDDFIQTLLRFQHHFEKLETSISGGQEFANQFEVMENKLGYILSTCHSTLVEFFSNISYDFYHFFMTEPHGQSLLSRIISITGNVLTLISSDNESVMSYICNGTEILSSVDMYFYALSNKMMRIEKGPSSNFFSSTFHVLGQLIRAIYLLGESRLLTKYIETDTQVGPIITPVLPLEVLKETRVNLNSLLKYYKYTAFCLVELAVRYKDSIDHSYTLKADIYFKILLNFPNQRSYEKFDLNSLNSERRYSLDTTKTHNYAIQRQLLERQEISLLYIINYLLSLTDVKDFIESENYFKSELWFIRNSLYSSNSDEIHRSTSRLGSTSSSLGSISSQANMSEWSAMRRDSVQGRQVTHKYISSILLQGSYKEKLVLIIKFCDHLNSTPFTLPSFSEVKYGDSYESEFQHLVSIMDERKYPGKIVYTNSLQKIFRLLKLLAVKHLVYNGGYNKIPENYIINVFRSNESFSESLKVKNLINCQRLNNNDGEVIYAFDRDMGKNHDCKNEIKKQLEVLDRIKSLNGLSNLLN
;
A
#
# COMPACT_ATOMS: atom_id res chain seq x y z
N MET A 1 27.61 -36.32 -20.56
CA MET A 1 28.95 -36.63 -20.04
C MET A 1 29.70 -35.32 -19.93
N VAL A 2 29.92 -34.86 -18.69
CA VAL A 2 30.55 -33.57 -18.38
C VAL A 2 32.04 -33.83 -18.13
N SER A 3 32.90 -33.14 -18.86
CA SER A 3 34.34 -33.07 -18.58
C SER A 3 34.83 -31.66 -18.88
N GLY A 4 35.42 -30.99 -17.88
CA GLY A 4 36.32 -29.85 -18.09
C GLY A 4 35.77 -28.46 -17.73
N PHE A 5 35.60 -28.17 -16.44
CA PHE A 5 36.02 -26.86 -15.94
C PHE A 5 37.34 -27.12 -15.20
N ASP A 6 38.45 -26.89 -15.91
CA ASP A 6 39.77 -27.13 -15.36
C ASP A 6 40.09 -26.10 -14.28
N HIS A 7 40.39 -26.61 -13.10
CA HIS A 7 40.82 -25.85 -11.94
C HIS A 7 42.32 -25.57 -12.04
N SER A 8 42.73 -24.49 -12.71
CA SER A 8 44.06 -23.89 -12.51
C SER A 8 44.22 -22.55 -13.22
N THR A 9 43.96 -21.45 -12.52
CA THR A 9 44.82 -20.24 -12.45
C THR A 9 44.06 -19.11 -11.72
N PRO A 10 44.58 -18.59 -10.59
CA PRO A 10 44.23 -17.27 -10.09
C PRO A 10 45.02 -16.22 -10.88
N ASP A 11 44.41 -15.06 -11.07
CA ASP A 11 44.97 -13.85 -11.67
C ASP A 11 45.14 -13.83 -13.20
N SER A 12 44.45 -12.87 -13.83
CA SER A 12 44.65 -12.37 -15.20
C SER A 12 44.19 -13.24 -16.38
N ILE A 13 42.89 -13.56 -16.46
CA ILE A 13 42.25 -13.61 -17.78
C ILE A 13 41.77 -12.18 -18.09
N GLY A 14 42.55 -11.45 -18.89
CA GLY A 14 42.09 -10.22 -19.50
C GLY A 14 40.78 -10.47 -20.24
N PHE A 15 39.76 -9.67 -19.94
CA PHE A 15 38.42 -9.72 -20.53
C PHE A 15 38.43 -9.33 -22.02
N ALA A 16 39.11 -10.11 -22.87
CA ALA A 16 39.12 -9.88 -24.31
C ALA A 16 37.81 -10.38 -24.98
N ASN A 17 37.11 -11.35 -24.38
CA ASN A 17 35.88 -11.97 -24.94
C ASN A 17 34.74 -12.11 -23.89
N SER A 18 34.47 -11.05 -23.13
CA SER A 18 33.33 -10.98 -22.20
C SER A 18 31.98 -11.32 -22.84
N GLY A 19 31.81 -11.05 -24.14
CA GLY A 19 30.62 -11.39 -24.91
C GLY A 19 30.42 -12.89 -25.15
N GLU A 20 31.49 -13.65 -25.38
CA GLU A 20 31.42 -15.12 -25.56
C GLU A 20 31.12 -15.81 -24.22
N PHE A 21 31.72 -15.34 -23.12
CA PHE A 21 31.43 -15.82 -21.78
C PHE A 21 29.97 -15.57 -21.38
N LEU A 22 29.44 -14.36 -21.63
CA LEU A 22 28.02 -14.05 -21.48
C LEU A 22 27.15 -14.93 -22.39
N GLY A 23 27.58 -15.20 -23.63
CA GLY A 23 26.89 -16.10 -24.55
C GLY A 23 26.79 -17.53 -24.02
N ILE A 24 27.89 -18.07 -23.48
CA ILE A 24 27.97 -19.41 -22.90
C ILE A 24 27.08 -19.50 -21.64
N ILE A 25 27.16 -18.53 -20.73
CA ILE A 25 26.32 -18.51 -19.53
C ILE A 25 24.83 -18.35 -19.90
N ASN A 26 24.49 -17.51 -20.87
CA ASN A 26 23.11 -17.38 -21.34
C ASN A 26 22.61 -18.67 -22.01
N THR A 27 23.48 -19.39 -22.72
CA THR A 27 23.12 -20.69 -23.34
C THR A 27 22.92 -21.75 -22.26
N PHE A 28 23.82 -21.82 -21.29
CA PHE A 28 23.70 -22.69 -20.13
C PHE A 28 22.43 -22.40 -19.31
N SER A 29 22.12 -21.12 -19.09
CA SER A 29 20.89 -20.69 -18.43
C SER A 29 19.64 -21.05 -19.24
N LYS A 30 19.69 -20.97 -20.58
CA LYS A 30 18.56 -21.39 -21.44
C LYS A 30 18.35 -22.90 -21.46
N ASP A 31 19.42 -23.68 -21.42
CA ASP A 31 19.34 -25.14 -21.32
C ASP A 31 18.74 -25.56 -19.97
N LEU A 32 19.13 -24.87 -18.90
CA LEU A 32 18.54 -25.01 -17.57
C LEU A 32 17.07 -24.56 -17.53
N SER A 33 16.76 -23.39 -18.11
CA SER A 33 15.41 -22.85 -18.17
C SER A 33 14.49 -23.77 -18.96
N SER A 34 14.97 -24.40 -20.04
CA SER A 34 14.17 -25.33 -20.87
C SER A 34 13.58 -26.51 -20.08
N ARG A 35 14.20 -26.86 -18.94
CA ARG A 35 13.73 -27.88 -18.00
C ARG A 35 12.64 -27.37 -17.05
N GLY A 36 12.60 -26.06 -16.78
CA GLY A 36 11.55 -25.38 -16.01
C GLY A 36 10.48 -24.68 -16.86
N THR A 37 10.69 -24.50 -18.16
CA THR A 37 9.82 -23.71 -19.07
C THR A 37 9.13 -24.58 -20.12
N GLY A 38 8.48 -25.66 -19.70
CA GLY A 38 7.40 -26.23 -20.51
C GLY A 38 6.33 -25.15 -20.78
N LEU A 39 5.58 -25.27 -21.89
CA LEU A 39 4.34 -24.49 -22.06
C LEU A 39 3.46 -24.75 -20.83
N LEU A 40 3.17 -23.71 -20.05
CA LEU A 40 2.31 -23.83 -18.86
C LEU A 40 0.90 -24.20 -19.35
N ASP A 41 0.47 -25.41 -19.00
CA ASP A 41 -0.82 -25.95 -19.42
C ASP A 41 -1.91 -25.43 -18.48
N GLU A 42 -3.10 -25.18 -19.00
CA GLU A 42 -4.24 -24.70 -18.19
C GLU A 42 -4.88 -25.82 -17.36
N SER A 43 -4.47 -27.07 -17.54
CA SER A 43 -4.94 -28.20 -16.73
C SER A 43 -4.21 -28.29 -15.37
N PRO A 44 -4.93 -28.29 -14.24
CA PRO A 44 -4.32 -28.27 -12.91
C PRO A 44 -3.50 -29.53 -12.57
N THR A 45 -3.83 -30.69 -13.15
CA THR A 45 -3.01 -31.91 -13.00
C THR A 45 -1.63 -31.75 -13.65
N VAL A 46 -1.58 -31.17 -14.85
CA VAL A 46 -0.32 -30.91 -15.55
C VAL A 46 0.46 -29.80 -14.85
N PHE A 47 -0.22 -28.78 -14.33
CA PHE A 47 0.44 -27.73 -13.55
C PHE A 47 1.07 -28.27 -12.25
N SER A 48 0.44 -29.24 -11.57
CA SER A 48 1.05 -29.91 -10.41
C SER A 48 2.36 -30.62 -10.77
N ASP A 49 2.41 -31.31 -11.92
CA ASP A 49 3.64 -31.98 -12.39
C ASP A 49 4.72 -30.97 -12.81
N GLN A 50 4.31 -29.82 -13.36
CA GLN A 50 5.19 -28.70 -13.67
C GLN A 50 5.79 -28.07 -12.40
N LEU A 51 5.04 -28.04 -11.28
CA LEU A 51 5.57 -27.59 -9.98
C LEU A 51 6.62 -28.54 -9.41
N ASP A 52 6.51 -29.85 -9.66
CA ASP A 52 7.54 -30.82 -9.26
C ASP A 52 8.84 -30.59 -10.07
N SER A 53 8.70 -30.35 -11.38
CA SER A 53 9.84 -29.97 -12.24
C SER A 53 10.48 -28.64 -11.80
N LEU A 54 9.66 -27.67 -11.38
CA LEU A 54 10.15 -26.41 -10.83
C LEU A 54 10.92 -26.63 -9.51
N THR A 55 10.46 -27.55 -8.66
CA THR A 55 11.13 -27.88 -7.40
C THR A 55 12.54 -28.43 -7.66
N ASP A 56 12.68 -29.36 -8.60
CA ASP A 56 13.97 -29.90 -9.01
C ASP A 56 14.89 -28.81 -9.58
N TYR A 57 14.34 -27.94 -10.44
CA TYR A 57 15.05 -26.79 -10.99
C TYR A 57 15.56 -25.85 -9.87
N CYS A 58 14.74 -25.56 -8.87
CA CYS A 58 15.12 -24.73 -7.72
C CYS A 58 16.29 -25.34 -6.95
N PHE A 59 16.27 -26.66 -6.72
CA PHE A 59 17.37 -27.35 -6.04
C PHE A 59 18.66 -27.36 -6.87
N GLU A 60 18.56 -27.52 -8.19
CA GLU A 60 19.72 -27.45 -9.10
C GLU A 60 20.35 -26.06 -9.07
N ILE A 61 19.57 -24.99 -9.22
CA ILE A 61 20.05 -23.61 -9.15
C ILE A 61 20.66 -23.31 -7.78
N LYS A 62 20.00 -23.68 -6.69
CA LYS A 62 20.51 -23.48 -5.32
C LYS A 62 21.84 -24.21 -5.11
N SER A 63 21.96 -25.44 -5.63
CA SER A 63 23.20 -26.23 -5.55
C SER A 63 24.34 -25.56 -6.33
N ILE A 64 24.06 -25.07 -7.53
CA ILE A 64 25.03 -24.34 -8.36
C ILE A 64 25.49 -23.07 -7.63
N LEU A 65 24.56 -22.23 -7.17
CA LEU A 65 24.89 -20.97 -6.49
C LEU A 65 25.65 -21.20 -5.18
N LYS A 66 25.37 -22.29 -4.46
CA LYS A 66 26.14 -22.67 -3.26
C LYS A 66 27.58 -23.10 -3.58
N LYS A 67 27.80 -23.69 -4.75
CA LYS A 67 29.15 -24.13 -5.19
C LYS A 67 30.02 -22.97 -5.65
N PHE A 68 29.42 -21.92 -6.21
CA PHE A 68 30.12 -20.76 -6.74
C PHE A 68 29.90 -19.54 -5.86
N GLU A 69 30.90 -19.16 -5.06
CA GLU A 69 30.78 -17.99 -4.17
C GLU A 69 30.47 -16.70 -4.94
N LEU A 70 29.51 -15.92 -4.44
CA LEU A 70 29.04 -14.67 -5.06
C LEU A 70 30.17 -13.68 -5.34
N LYS A 71 31.11 -13.51 -4.39
CA LYS A 71 32.24 -12.57 -4.50
C LYS A 71 33.16 -12.83 -5.70
N SER A 72 33.20 -14.07 -6.17
CA SER A 72 34.07 -14.49 -7.27
C SER A 72 33.30 -14.73 -8.57
N HIS A 73 31.97 -14.89 -8.51
CA HIS A 73 31.13 -15.33 -9.64
C HIS A 73 29.89 -14.45 -9.87
N HIS A 74 30.06 -13.15 -9.70
CA HIS A 74 29.06 -12.09 -9.88
C HIS A 74 28.16 -12.25 -11.12
N VAL A 75 28.74 -12.42 -12.31
CA VAL A 75 27.99 -12.52 -13.57
C VAL A 75 27.15 -13.80 -13.63
N LEU A 76 27.69 -14.91 -13.14
CA LEU A 76 26.98 -16.19 -13.07
C LEU A 76 25.75 -16.08 -12.16
N TRP A 77 25.93 -15.48 -10.97
CA TRP A 77 24.82 -15.21 -10.06
C TRP A 77 23.74 -14.35 -10.71
N LEU A 78 24.11 -13.29 -11.42
CA LEU A 78 23.14 -12.42 -12.11
C LEU A 78 22.34 -13.16 -13.17
N VAL A 79 22.99 -13.94 -14.03
CA VAL A 79 22.27 -14.63 -15.12
C VAL A 79 21.35 -15.72 -14.55
N LEU A 80 21.85 -16.52 -13.61
CA LEU A 80 21.04 -17.58 -13.00
C LEU A 80 19.87 -17.02 -12.21
N LEU A 81 20.06 -15.95 -11.43
CA LEU A 81 18.97 -15.33 -10.68
C LEU A 81 17.92 -14.66 -11.58
N ASP A 82 18.34 -13.97 -12.64
CA ASP A 82 17.40 -13.34 -13.58
C ASP A 82 16.46 -14.37 -14.21
N ASP A 83 17.00 -15.47 -14.74
CA ASP A 83 16.20 -16.56 -15.30
C ASP A 83 15.33 -17.25 -14.24
N PHE A 84 15.91 -17.50 -13.07
CA PHE A 84 15.24 -18.15 -11.97
C PHE A 84 14.02 -17.37 -11.48
N ILE A 85 14.18 -16.07 -11.21
CA ILE A 85 13.10 -15.20 -10.73
C ILE A 85 12.03 -15.01 -11.81
N GLN A 86 12.41 -14.87 -13.08
CA GLN A 86 11.43 -14.80 -14.17
C GLN A 86 10.60 -16.08 -14.27
N THR A 87 11.22 -17.24 -14.05
CA THR A 87 10.52 -18.53 -14.01
C THR A 87 9.53 -18.56 -12.85
N LEU A 88 9.94 -18.18 -11.63
CA LEU A 88 9.04 -18.10 -10.48
C LEU A 88 7.85 -17.17 -10.73
N LEU A 89 8.07 -15.99 -11.31
CA LEU A 89 7.00 -15.05 -11.64
C LEU A 89 6.01 -15.61 -12.67
N ARG A 90 6.49 -16.37 -13.67
CA ARG A 90 5.61 -17.03 -14.65
C ARG A 90 4.70 -18.06 -13.98
N PHE A 91 5.27 -18.89 -13.09
CA PHE A 91 4.50 -19.86 -12.33
C PHE A 91 3.50 -19.20 -11.38
N GLN A 92 3.91 -18.14 -10.70
CA GLN A 92 3.01 -17.35 -9.85
C GLN A 92 1.86 -16.76 -10.67
N HIS A 93 2.15 -16.10 -11.80
CA HIS A 93 1.12 -15.50 -12.64
C HIS A 93 0.17 -16.54 -13.23
N HIS A 94 0.68 -17.71 -13.61
CA HIS A 94 -0.13 -18.82 -14.08
C HIS A 94 -1.02 -19.39 -12.97
N PHE A 95 -0.48 -19.53 -11.76
CA PHE A 95 -1.25 -19.93 -10.59
C PHE A 95 -2.38 -18.92 -10.28
N GLU A 96 -2.10 -17.62 -10.30
CA GLU A 96 -3.12 -16.56 -10.15
C GLU A 96 -4.20 -16.66 -11.25
N LYS A 97 -3.80 -16.92 -12.50
CA LYS A 97 -4.73 -17.11 -13.62
C LYS A 97 -5.59 -18.35 -13.42
N LEU A 98 -5.00 -19.48 -13.00
CA LEU A 98 -5.72 -20.71 -12.68
C LEU A 98 -6.74 -20.46 -11.57
N GLU A 99 -6.37 -19.76 -10.51
CA GLU A 99 -7.31 -19.42 -9.43
C GLU A 99 -8.55 -18.67 -9.95
N THR A 100 -8.34 -17.69 -10.84
CA THR A 100 -9.45 -16.91 -11.43
C THR A 100 -10.28 -17.69 -12.45
N SER A 101 -9.73 -18.72 -13.08
CA SER A 101 -10.42 -19.48 -14.14
C SER A 101 -11.22 -20.68 -13.61
N ILE A 102 -11.04 -21.05 -12.35
CA ILE A 102 -11.58 -22.31 -11.83
C ILE A 102 -13.05 -22.20 -11.38
N SER A 103 -13.86 -23.07 -11.99
CA SER A 103 -15.17 -23.49 -11.49
C SER A 103 -15.13 -24.97 -11.12
N GLY A 104 -14.79 -25.27 -9.86
CA GLY A 104 -14.61 -26.66 -9.39
C GLY A 104 -15.18 -26.90 -7.99
N GLY A 105 -15.69 -28.11 -7.74
CA GLY A 105 -16.17 -28.58 -6.45
C GLY A 105 -15.04 -28.93 -5.46
N GLN A 106 -15.39 -29.55 -4.32
CA GLN A 106 -14.50 -29.81 -3.17
C GLN A 106 -13.18 -30.53 -3.51
N GLU A 107 -13.16 -31.45 -4.49
CA GLU A 107 -11.96 -32.20 -4.88
C GLU A 107 -10.90 -31.32 -5.55
N PHE A 108 -11.32 -30.28 -6.29
CA PHE A 108 -10.41 -29.30 -6.89
C PHE A 108 -9.81 -28.35 -5.85
N ALA A 109 -10.55 -28.00 -4.79
CA ALA A 109 -10.04 -27.19 -3.69
C ALA A 109 -8.85 -27.88 -2.99
N ASN A 110 -8.93 -29.20 -2.80
CA ASN A 110 -7.84 -29.98 -2.22
C ASN A 110 -6.60 -30.01 -3.14
N GLN A 111 -6.78 -30.16 -4.45
CA GLN A 111 -5.67 -30.11 -5.41
C GLN A 111 -5.02 -28.73 -5.45
N PHE A 112 -5.84 -27.67 -5.38
CA PHE A 112 -5.37 -26.29 -5.34
C PHE A 112 -4.54 -26.02 -4.08
N GLU A 113 -4.99 -26.51 -2.91
CA GLU A 113 -4.24 -26.45 -1.65
C GLU A 113 -2.88 -27.18 -1.74
N VAL A 114 -2.80 -28.30 -2.45
CA VAL A 114 -1.52 -29.00 -2.65
C VAL A 114 -0.58 -28.18 -3.54
N MET A 115 -1.09 -27.59 -4.63
CA MET A 115 -0.30 -26.73 -5.52
C MET A 115 0.18 -25.45 -4.80
N GLU A 116 -0.70 -24.83 -4.02
CA GLU A 116 -0.43 -23.74 -3.08
C GLU A 116 0.79 -24.06 -2.20
N ASN A 117 0.72 -25.16 -1.45
CA ASN A 117 1.76 -25.56 -0.50
C ASN A 117 3.10 -25.86 -1.19
N LYS A 118 3.06 -26.50 -2.38
CA LYS A 118 4.27 -26.74 -3.18
C LYS A 118 4.93 -25.43 -3.61
N LEU A 119 4.14 -24.48 -4.12
CA LEU A 119 4.65 -23.17 -4.53
C LEU A 119 5.26 -22.41 -3.34
N GLY A 120 4.61 -22.45 -2.17
CA GLY A 120 5.17 -21.87 -0.94
C GLY A 120 6.47 -22.52 -0.48
N TYR A 121 6.56 -23.84 -0.56
CA TYR A 121 7.82 -24.54 -0.27
C TYR A 121 8.96 -24.09 -1.21
N ILE A 122 8.66 -23.98 -2.50
CA ILE A 122 9.61 -23.50 -3.52
C ILE A 122 10.10 -22.09 -3.17
N LEU A 123 9.19 -21.15 -2.89
CA LEU A 123 9.55 -19.78 -2.52
C LEU A 123 10.36 -19.72 -1.22
N SER A 124 9.99 -20.52 -0.21
CA SER A 124 10.74 -20.61 1.05
C SER A 124 12.16 -21.13 0.85
N THR A 125 12.37 -22.06 -0.10
CA THR A 125 13.68 -22.65 -0.38
C THR A 125 14.64 -21.62 -1.00
N CYS A 126 14.08 -20.63 -1.69
CA CYS A 126 14.81 -19.57 -2.41
C CYS A 126 15.08 -18.34 -1.54
N HIS A 127 14.37 -18.22 -0.43
CA HIS A 127 14.49 -17.14 0.53
C HIS A 127 15.95 -16.83 0.90
N SER A 128 16.70 -17.83 1.35
CA SER A 128 18.09 -17.64 1.80
C SER A 128 18.99 -17.13 0.67
N THR A 129 18.77 -17.61 -0.55
CA THR A 129 19.56 -17.23 -1.73
C THR A 129 19.31 -15.76 -2.10
N LEU A 130 18.06 -15.30 -2.05
CA LEU A 130 17.71 -13.91 -2.34
C LEU A 130 18.24 -12.96 -1.24
N VAL A 131 18.07 -13.33 0.03
CA VAL A 131 18.63 -12.56 1.16
C VAL A 131 20.14 -12.47 1.06
N GLU A 132 20.83 -13.58 0.80
CA GLU A 132 22.29 -13.63 0.62
C GLU A 132 22.74 -12.74 -0.54
N PHE A 133 22.04 -12.79 -1.67
CA PHE A 133 22.36 -11.97 -2.84
C PHE A 133 22.27 -10.47 -2.51
N PHE A 134 21.12 -9.99 -2.04
CA PHE A 134 20.93 -8.55 -1.76
C PHE A 134 21.74 -8.05 -0.56
N SER A 135 22.05 -8.90 0.41
CA SER A 135 22.88 -8.51 1.57
C SER A 135 24.36 -8.33 1.21
N ASN A 136 24.83 -8.99 0.15
CA ASN A 136 26.25 -8.99 -0.22
C ASN A 136 26.57 -8.15 -1.46
N ILE A 137 25.57 -7.68 -2.22
CA ILE A 137 25.80 -6.74 -3.32
C ILE A 137 26.17 -5.37 -2.77
N SER A 138 27.35 -4.89 -3.14
CA SER A 138 27.86 -3.57 -2.75
C SER A 138 27.76 -2.55 -3.89
N TYR A 139 28.07 -1.28 -3.60
CA TYR A 139 28.24 -0.28 -4.66
C TYR A 139 29.37 -0.62 -5.63
N ASP A 140 30.43 -1.29 -5.19
CA ASP A 140 31.60 -1.57 -6.04
C ASP A 140 31.20 -2.50 -7.19
N PHE A 141 30.20 -3.35 -6.95
CA PHE A 141 29.51 -4.14 -7.96
C PHE A 141 28.80 -3.26 -9.00
N TYR A 142 28.09 -2.22 -8.59
CA TYR A 142 27.47 -1.25 -9.51
C TYR A 142 28.52 -0.45 -10.30
N HIS A 143 29.57 0.04 -9.63
CA HIS A 143 30.64 0.82 -10.26
C HIS A 143 31.34 0.00 -11.35
N PHE A 144 31.63 -1.27 -11.08
CA PHE A 144 32.17 -2.20 -12.08
C PHE A 144 31.30 -2.23 -13.35
N PHE A 145 29.97 -2.27 -13.22
CA PHE A 145 29.06 -2.25 -14.37
C PHE A 145 28.86 -0.88 -15.02
N MET A 146 29.35 0.21 -14.44
CA MET A 146 29.35 1.50 -15.12
C MET A 146 30.59 1.71 -15.98
N THR A 147 31.68 1.00 -15.68
CA THR A 147 32.97 1.15 -16.36
C THR A 147 33.22 0.13 -17.46
N GLU A 148 32.48 -1.00 -17.47
CA GLU A 148 32.69 -2.11 -18.40
C GLU A 148 31.86 -2.01 -19.71
N PRO A 149 32.36 -2.53 -20.85
CA PRO A 149 31.68 -2.45 -22.16
C PRO A 149 30.29 -3.10 -22.20
N HIS A 150 30.06 -4.16 -21.40
CA HIS A 150 28.76 -4.82 -21.24
C HIS A 150 28.03 -4.44 -19.96
N GLY A 151 28.57 -3.49 -19.21
CA GLY A 151 28.09 -3.16 -17.88
C GLY A 151 26.66 -2.64 -17.86
N GLN A 152 26.23 -1.91 -18.90
CA GLN A 152 24.82 -1.49 -19.05
C GLN A 152 23.83 -2.67 -19.12
N SER A 153 24.20 -3.77 -19.80
CA SER A 153 23.35 -4.97 -19.89
C SER A 153 23.29 -5.73 -18.55
N LEU A 154 24.33 -5.67 -17.75
CA LEU A 154 24.37 -6.30 -16.42
C LEU A 154 23.62 -5.44 -15.40
N LEU A 155 23.74 -4.12 -15.51
CA LEU A 155 22.96 -3.17 -14.73
C LEU A 155 21.45 -3.35 -14.99
N SER A 156 21.03 -3.44 -16.26
CA SER A 156 19.62 -3.68 -16.59
C SER A 156 19.10 -4.99 -16.00
N ARG A 157 19.94 -6.03 -15.91
CA ARG A 157 19.58 -7.30 -15.26
C ARG A 157 19.42 -7.15 -13.75
N ILE A 158 20.31 -6.43 -13.07
CA ILE A 158 20.15 -6.17 -11.62
C ILE A 158 18.86 -5.41 -11.34
N ILE A 159 18.56 -4.39 -12.15
CA ILE A 159 17.33 -3.61 -12.05
C ILE A 159 16.10 -4.51 -12.28
N SER A 160 16.14 -5.37 -13.31
CA SER A 160 15.11 -6.38 -13.61
C SER A 160 14.90 -7.34 -12.44
N ILE A 161 15.97 -7.97 -11.95
CA ILE A 161 15.98 -8.86 -10.77
C ILE A 161 15.33 -8.17 -9.58
N THR A 162 15.74 -6.95 -9.27
CA THR A 162 15.23 -6.19 -8.13
C THR A 162 13.73 -5.93 -8.28
N GLY A 163 13.29 -5.43 -9.44
CA GLY A 163 11.87 -5.18 -9.72
C GLY A 163 11.01 -6.46 -9.71
N ASN A 164 11.55 -7.56 -10.22
CA ASN A 164 10.88 -8.86 -10.27
C ASN A 164 10.76 -9.49 -8.89
N VAL A 165 11.79 -9.42 -8.05
CA VAL A 165 11.74 -9.87 -6.65
C VAL A 165 10.72 -9.07 -5.86
N LEU A 166 10.70 -7.74 -6.03
CA LEU A 166 9.69 -6.89 -5.38
C LEU A 166 8.26 -7.26 -5.83
N THR A 167 8.08 -7.58 -7.11
CA THR A 167 6.79 -8.03 -7.66
C THR A 167 6.38 -9.38 -7.08
N LEU A 168 7.33 -10.32 -6.97
CA LEU A 168 7.15 -11.66 -6.41
C LEU A 168 6.67 -11.59 -4.95
N ILE A 169 7.30 -10.74 -4.12
CA ILE A 169 6.96 -10.64 -2.69
C ILE A 169 5.73 -9.77 -2.40
N SER A 170 5.20 -9.05 -3.40
CA SER A 170 4.11 -8.09 -3.24
C SER A 170 2.92 -8.42 -4.17
N SER A 171 2.47 -9.68 -4.17
CA SER A 171 1.28 -10.08 -4.94
C SER A 171 0.03 -9.38 -4.40
N ASP A 172 -0.91 -9.06 -5.30
CA ASP A 172 -2.25 -8.60 -4.91
C ASP A 172 -3.16 -9.79 -4.53
N ASN A 173 -2.72 -11.04 -4.79
CA ASN A 173 -3.50 -12.23 -4.54
C ASN A 173 -3.27 -12.77 -3.11
N GLU A 174 -4.37 -12.91 -2.37
CA GLU A 174 -4.40 -13.37 -0.97
C GLU A 174 -3.85 -14.80 -0.81
N SER A 175 -4.15 -15.71 -1.73
CA SER A 175 -3.63 -17.07 -1.73
C SER A 175 -2.11 -17.03 -1.86
N VAL A 176 -1.57 -16.33 -2.87
CA VAL A 176 -0.15 -16.18 -3.13
C VAL A 176 0.59 -15.52 -1.96
N MET A 177 0.02 -14.47 -1.37
CA MET A 177 0.61 -13.77 -0.22
C MET A 177 0.74 -14.67 1.02
N SER A 178 -0.15 -15.65 1.19
CA SER A 178 -0.06 -16.61 2.29
C SER A 178 1.18 -17.53 2.20
N TYR A 179 1.73 -17.74 1.00
CA TYR A 179 2.90 -18.60 0.75
C TYR A 179 4.25 -17.90 0.85
N ILE A 180 4.28 -16.57 0.78
CA ILE A 180 5.50 -15.78 0.88
C ILE A 180 5.84 -15.62 2.38
N CYS A 181 6.18 -16.72 3.04
CA CYS A 181 6.32 -16.77 4.50
C CYS A 181 7.39 -15.82 5.08
N ASN A 182 8.30 -15.28 4.27
CA ASN A 182 9.38 -14.39 4.72
C ASN A 182 9.59 -13.17 3.80
N GLY A 183 8.52 -12.65 3.18
CA GLY A 183 8.62 -11.49 2.28
C GLY A 183 9.25 -10.25 2.92
N THR A 184 9.11 -10.09 4.25
CA THR A 184 9.65 -8.97 5.02
C THR A 184 11.18 -8.98 5.12
N GLU A 185 11.82 -10.14 5.22
CA GLU A 185 13.28 -10.25 5.31
C GLU A 185 13.95 -10.02 3.96
N ILE A 186 13.37 -10.55 2.88
CA ILE A 186 13.75 -10.23 1.50
C ILE A 186 13.59 -8.72 1.27
N LEU A 187 12.43 -8.15 1.62
CA LEU A 187 12.18 -6.72 1.49
C LEU A 187 13.25 -5.90 2.24
N SER A 188 13.59 -6.28 3.47
CA SER A 188 14.61 -5.60 4.27
C SER A 188 15.97 -5.62 3.59
N SER A 189 16.34 -6.75 2.99
CA SER A 189 17.62 -6.90 2.26
C SER A 189 17.65 -6.05 0.99
N VAL A 190 16.58 -6.08 0.19
CA VAL A 190 16.43 -5.23 -1.00
C VAL A 190 16.46 -3.75 -0.62
N ASP A 191 15.77 -3.37 0.45
CA ASP A 191 15.68 -2.02 0.96
C ASP A 191 17.04 -1.48 1.47
N MET A 192 17.83 -2.31 2.16
CA MET A 192 19.19 -1.93 2.58
C MET A 192 20.09 -1.67 1.36
N TYR A 193 20.08 -2.58 0.39
CA TYR A 193 20.84 -2.45 -0.85
C TYR A 193 20.43 -1.20 -1.64
N PHE A 194 19.12 -1.04 -1.91
CA PHE A 194 18.60 0.02 -2.77
C PHE A 194 18.81 1.40 -2.14
N TYR A 195 18.65 1.52 -0.81
CA TYR A 195 18.92 2.75 -0.08
C TYR A 195 20.41 3.14 -0.13
N ALA A 196 21.31 2.20 0.13
CA ALA A 196 22.75 2.43 0.09
C ALA A 196 23.21 2.88 -1.31
N LEU A 197 22.68 2.23 -2.35
CA LEU A 197 22.96 2.58 -3.73
C LEU A 197 22.42 3.97 -4.09
N SER A 198 21.14 4.25 -3.80
CA SER A 198 20.48 5.52 -4.10
C SER A 198 21.21 6.69 -3.43
N ASN A 199 21.56 6.56 -2.14
CA ASN A 199 22.29 7.60 -1.42
C ASN A 199 23.68 7.87 -2.00
N LYS A 200 24.40 6.83 -2.40
CA LYS A 200 25.74 7.00 -2.99
C LYS A 200 25.64 7.66 -4.37
N MET A 201 24.65 7.30 -5.18
CA MET A 201 24.39 7.97 -6.46
C MET A 201 24.02 9.44 -6.29
N MET A 202 23.16 9.76 -5.33
CA MET A 202 22.81 11.15 -5.05
C MET A 202 24.02 12.00 -4.67
N ARG A 203 24.99 11.44 -3.94
CA ARG A 203 26.24 12.14 -3.60
C ARG A 203 27.15 12.35 -4.80
N ILE A 204 27.25 11.36 -5.69
CA ILE A 204 28.08 11.43 -6.90
C ILE A 204 27.51 12.47 -7.88
N GLU A 205 26.18 12.46 -8.06
CA GLU A 205 25.49 13.33 -9.01
C GLU A 205 25.04 14.67 -8.39
N LYS A 206 25.33 14.91 -7.11
CA LYS A 206 25.00 16.14 -6.36
C LYS A 206 23.51 16.52 -6.37
N GLY A 207 22.63 15.51 -6.25
CA GLY A 207 21.17 15.69 -6.23
C GLY A 207 20.44 14.38 -6.56
N PRO A 208 19.09 14.37 -6.62
CA PRO A 208 18.35 13.26 -7.20
C PRO A 208 18.86 13.02 -8.62
N SER A 209 19.57 11.92 -8.78
CA SER A 209 20.34 11.56 -9.97
C SER A 209 19.42 11.38 -11.17
N SER A 210 19.49 12.31 -12.12
CA SER A 210 18.60 12.33 -13.29
C SER A 210 18.77 11.06 -14.14
N ASN A 211 19.97 10.49 -14.21
CA ASN A 211 20.25 9.26 -14.97
C ASN A 211 19.92 7.97 -14.20
N PHE A 212 20.35 7.85 -12.94
CA PHE A 212 20.06 6.65 -12.14
C PHE A 212 18.56 6.47 -11.92
N PHE A 213 17.86 7.50 -11.43
CA PHE A 213 16.41 7.39 -11.20
C PHE A 213 15.62 7.25 -12.50
N SER A 214 16.09 7.78 -13.63
CA SER A 214 15.51 7.48 -14.94
C SER A 214 15.46 5.98 -15.26
N SER A 215 16.50 5.23 -14.89
CA SER A 215 16.53 3.78 -15.10
C SER A 215 15.82 2.97 -14.01
N THR A 216 15.79 3.47 -12.77
CA THR A 216 15.32 2.72 -11.59
C THR A 216 13.97 3.18 -11.02
N PHE A 217 13.33 4.21 -11.58
CA PHE A 217 12.09 4.77 -11.04
C PHE A 217 10.97 3.72 -10.87
N HIS A 218 10.85 2.79 -11.81
CA HIS A 218 9.87 1.71 -11.73
C HIS A 218 10.16 0.74 -10.57
N VAL A 219 11.43 0.50 -10.25
CA VAL A 219 11.86 -0.31 -9.09
C VAL A 219 11.54 0.43 -7.80
N LEU A 220 11.81 1.75 -7.72
CA LEU A 220 11.43 2.57 -6.58
C LEU A 220 9.90 2.51 -6.33
N GLY A 221 9.10 2.63 -7.39
CA GLY A 221 7.64 2.46 -7.30
C GLY A 221 7.21 1.07 -6.83
N GLN A 222 7.88 -0.01 -7.25
CA GLN A 222 7.61 -1.36 -6.73
C GLN A 222 8.07 -1.52 -5.27
N LEU A 223 9.18 -0.90 -4.88
CA LEU A 223 9.70 -0.96 -3.52
C LEU A 223 8.71 -0.34 -2.55
N ILE A 224 8.21 0.86 -2.86
CA ILE A 224 7.21 1.55 -2.03
C ILE A 224 5.91 0.74 -1.95
N ARG A 225 5.49 0.10 -3.06
CA ARG A 225 4.34 -0.82 -3.07
C ARG A 225 4.56 -2.03 -2.14
N ALA A 226 5.72 -2.67 -2.23
CA ALA A 226 6.06 -3.82 -1.39
C ALA A 226 6.12 -3.43 0.09
N ILE A 227 6.70 -2.27 0.41
CA ILE A 227 6.72 -1.69 1.76
C ILE A 227 5.30 -1.56 2.31
N TYR A 228 4.37 -1.03 1.53
CA TYR A 228 2.97 -0.89 1.93
C TYR A 228 2.26 -2.24 2.10
N LEU A 229 2.33 -3.11 1.10
CA LEU A 229 1.60 -4.38 1.12
C LEU A 229 2.07 -5.32 2.25
N LEU A 230 3.37 -5.29 2.58
CA LEU A 230 3.95 -6.05 3.69
C LEU A 230 3.83 -5.33 5.04
N GLY A 231 3.26 -4.12 5.10
CA GLY A 231 3.08 -3.34 6.33
C GLY A 231 4.37 -2.91 7.02
N GLU A 232 5.43 -2.68 6.24
CA GLU A 232 6.74 -2.25 6.72
C GLU A 232 6.97 -0.76 6.45
N SER A 233 5.93 0.07 6.56
CA SER A 233 5.93 1.53 6.28
C SER A 233 7.09 2.29 6.94
N ARG A 234 7.63 1.78 8.06
CA ARG A 234 8.84 2.27 8.72
C ARG A 234 10.08 2.35 7.82
N LEU A 235 10.20 1.47 6.83
CA LEU A 235 11.33 1.46 5.91
C LEU A 235 11.35 2.70 5.01
N LEU A 236 10.20 3.38 4.87
CA LEU A 236 10.07 4.59 4.07
C LEU A 236 10.66 5.83 4.76
N THR A 237 10.78 5.84 6.09
CA THR A 237 11.21 7.05 6.84
C THR A 237 12.58 7.54 6.39
N LYS A 238 13.56 6.61 6.25
CA LYS A 238 14.92 6.93 5.79
C LYS A 238 14.99 7.53 4.39
N TYR A 239 13.99 7.32 3.52
CA TYR A 239 13.95 7.92 2.18
C TYR A 239 13.34 9.33 2.17
N ILE A 240 12.52 9.66 3.17
CA ILE A 240 11.72 10.90 3.24
C ILE A 240 12.32 11.89 4.26
N GLU A 241 13.10 11.40 5.23
CA GLU A 241 13.77 12.21 6.24
C GLU A 241 15.13 12.72 5.74
N THR A 242 15.50 13.93 6.19
CA THR A 242 16.67 14.69 5.75
C THR A 242 17.94 14.35 6.53
N ASP A 243 18.20 13.08 6.80
CA ASP A 243 19.41 12.67 7.54
C ASP A 243 20.67 12.70 6.67
N THR A 244 20.52 12.91 5.35
CA THR A 244 21.66 13.01 4.44
C THR A 244 21.92 14.46 4.02
N GLN A 245 23.21 14.82 3.87
CA GLN A 245 23.65 16.12 3.35
C GLN A 245 23.10 16.46 1.95
N VAL A 246 22.40 15.53 1.28
CA VAL A 246 21.90 15.64 -0.10
C VAL A 246 20.36 15.74 -0.16
N GLY A 247 19.68 15.74 1.00
CA GLY A 247 18.21 15.80 1.07
C GLY A 247 17.51 14.44 0.92
N PRO A 248 16.17 14.41 0.93
CA PRO A 248 15.39 13.18 0.85
C PRO A 248 15.40 12.60 -0.57
N ILE A 249 15.45 11.26 -0.67
CA ILE A 249 15.34 10.53 -1.94
C ILE A 249 13.92 10.65 -2.50
N ILE A 250 12.91 10.47 -1.64
CA ILE A 250 11.50 10.48 -2.05
C ILE A 250 10.93 11.88 -1.82
N THR A 251 10.56 12.54 -2.92
CA THR A 251 9.93 13.86 -2.90
C THR A 251 8.73 13.90 -3.86
N PRO A 252 7.76 14.80 -3.61
CA PRO A 252 6.63 14.97 -4.53
C PRO A 252 7.05 15.38 -5.95
N VAL A 253 8.25 15.97 -6.11
CA VAL A 253 8.79 16.54 -7.34
C VAL A 253 9.68 15.56 -8.11
N LEU A 254 10.24 14.53 -7.45
CA LEU A 254 11.14 13.53 -8.09
C LEU A 254 10.57 12.97 -9.41
N PRO A 255 9.29 12.56 -9.50
CA PRO A 255 8.76 12.04 -10.77
C PRO A 255 8.79 13.07 -11.91
N LEU A 256 8.64 14.36 -11.61
CA LEU A 256 8.74 15.44 -12.59
C LEU A 256 10.18 15.65 -13.07
N GLU A 257 11.16 15.42 -12.20
CA GLU A 257 12.58 15.47 -12.57
C GLU A 257 12.96 14.31 -13.47
N VAL A 258 12.50 13.09 -13.13
CA VAL A 258 12.71 11.90 -13.95
C VAL A 258 12.07 12.04 -15.33
N LEU A 259 10.85 12.60 -15.40
CA LEU A 259 10.13 12.81 -16.66
C LEU A 259 10.82 13.78 -17.64
N LYS A 260 11.77 14.61 -17.17
CA LYS A 260 12.56 15.49 -18.06
C LYS A 260 13.56 14.70 -18.90
N GLU A 261 14.08 13.62 -18.36
CA GLU A 261 15.13 12.81 -19.00
C GLU A 261 14.56 11.58 -19.71
N THR A 262 13.50 10.97 -19.16
CA THR A 262 12.96 9.71 -19.69
C THR A 262 11.44 9.62 -19.65
N ARG A 263 10.90 8.73 -20.50
CA ARG A 263 9.48 8.38 -20.49
C ARG A 263 9.19 7.42 -19.36
N VAL A 264 8.34 7.83 -18.43
CA VAL A 264 7.88 6.99 -17.32
C VAL A 264 6.48 6.45 -17.61
N ASN A 265 6.27 5.16 -17.34
CA ASN A 265 4.95 4.55 -17.42
C ASN A 265 4.00 5.16 -16.36
N LEU A 266 2.77 5.50 -16.75
CA LEU A 266 1.74 6.02 -15.84
C LEU A 266 1.51 5.09 -14.64
N ASN A 267 1.58 3.77 -14.81
CA ASN A 267 1.46 2.81 -13.72
C ASN A 267 2.57 3.01 -12.66
N SER A 268 3.81 3.28 -13.09
CA SER A 268 4.92 3.55 -12.17
C SER A 268 4.70 4.87 -11.40
N LEU A 269 4.18 5.90 -12.06
CA LEU A 269 3.79 7.17 -11.42
C LEU A 269 2.68 6.96 -10.38
N LEU A 270 1.62 6.25 -10.76
CA LEU A 270 0.51 5.94 -9.86
C LEU A 270 0.99 5.15 -8.65
N LYS A 271 1.79 4.09 -8.85
CA LYS A 271 2.37 3.31 -7.75
C LYS A 271 3.21 4.19 -6.83
N TYR A 272 4.07 5.04 -7.39
CA TYR A 272 4.90 5.96 -6.61
C TYR A 272 4.06 6.87 -5.72
N TYR A 273 3.14 7.66 -6.30
CA TYR A 273 2.36 8.61 -5.52
C TYR A 273 1.39 7.92 -4.56
N LYS A 274 0.69 6.86 -5.01
CA LYS A 274 -0.32 6.11 -4.24
C LYS A 274 0.29 5.50 -2.99
N TYR A 275 1.28 4.65 -3.17
CA TYR A 275 1.84 3.91 -2.04
C TYR A 275 2.70 4.79 -1.13
N THR A 276 3.29 5.88 -1.64
CA THR A 276 3.93 6.88 -0.77
C THR A 276 2.91 7.56 0.14
N ALA A 277 1.78 8.03 -0.42
CA ALA A 277 0.71 8.62 0.38
C ALA A 277 0.20 7.65 1.44
N PHE A 278 0.01 6.38 1.06
CA PHE A 278 -0.56 5.37 1.95
C PHE A 278 0.39 5.02 3.10
N CYS A 279 1.67 4.81 2.82
CA CYS A 279 2.68 4.60 3.85
C CYS A 279 2.79 5.81 4.79
N LEU A 280 2.66 7.04 4.28
CA LEU A 280 2.67 8.24 5.13
C LEU A 280 1.46 8.28 6.08
N VAL A 281 0.27 7.88 5.62
CA VAL A 281 -0.90 7.75 6.51
C VAL A 281 -0.67 6.68 7.57
N GLU A 282 -0.11 5.53 7.19
CA GLU A 282 0.21 4.45 8.13
C GLU A 282 1.25 4.89 9.18
N LEU A 283 2.28 5.61 8.76
CA LEU A 283 3.28 6.23 9.65
C LEU A 283 2.63 7.24 10.61
N ALA A 284 1.70 8.06 10.12
CA ALA A 284 1.00 9.04 10.95
C ALA A 284 0.21 8.39 12.11
N VAL A 285 -0.30 7.17 11.91
CA VAL A 285 -1.09 6.43 12.91
C VAL A 285 -0.33 5.29 13.58
N ARG A 286 0.98 5.16 13.36
CA ARG A 286 1.78 4.03 13.85
C ARG A 286 1.86 3.94 15.37
N TYR A 287 2.07 5.07 16.05
CA TYR A 287 2.17 5.10 17.51
C TYR A 287 0.80 4.95 18.15
N LYS A 288 0.61 4.00 19.06
CA LYS A 288 -0.72 3.65 19.60
C LYS A 288 -1.57 4.86 20.03
N ASP A 289 -0.97 5.82 20.72
CA ASP A 289 -1.72 6.88 21.40
C ASP A 289 -1.67 8.25 20.71
N SER A 290 -0.85 8.42 19.67
CA SER A 290 -0.61 9.72 19.03
C SER A 290 -0.77 9.70 17.51
N ILE A 291 -1.02 10.89 16.95
CA ILE A 291 -0.97 11.17 15.52
C ILE A 291 0.29 11.96 15.24
N ASP A 292 1.15 11.47 14.36
CA ASP A 292 2.26 12.26 13.84
C ASP A 292 1.75 13.19 12.72
N HIS A 293 1.57 14.45 13.09
CA HIS A 293 1.04 15.46 12.18
C HIS A 293 1.99 15.74 11.00
N SER A 294 3.30 15.57 11.14
CA SER A 294 4.26 15.83 10.06
C SER A 294 3.99 14.91 8.86
N TYR A 295 3.72 13.63 9.14
CA TYR A 295 3.37 12.67 8.09
C TYR A 295 2.01 12.96 7.44
N THR A 296 1.01 13.44 8.20
CA THR A 296 -0.29 13.84 7.62
C THR A 296 -0.17 14.99 6.61
N LEU A 297 0.68 15.98 6.92
CA LEU A 297 0.94 17.12 6.04
C LEU A 297 1.70 16.70 4.78
N LYS A 298 2.69 15.80 4.92
CA LYS A 298 3.39 15.24 3.77
C LYS A 298 2.44 14.46 2.87
N ALA A 299 1.60 13.59 3.45
CA ALA A 299 0.65 12.76 2.71
C ALA A 299 -0.35 13.59 1.89
N ASP A 300 -0.81 14.73 2.43
CA ASP A 300 -1.76 15.62 1.77
C ASP A 300 -1.26 16.09 0.38
N ILE A 301 0.03 16.39 0.26
CA ILE A 301 0.64 16.78 -1.03
C ILE A 301 0.52 15.65 -2.05
N TYR A 302 0.82 14.40 -1.65
CA TYR A 302 0.72 13.25 -2.54
C TYR A 302 -0.73 12.95 -2.93
N PHE A 303 -1.69 13.08 -2.01
CA PHE A 303 -3.12 12.93 -2.33
C PHE A 303 -3.62 14.00 -3.30
N LYS A 304 -3.23 15.26 -3.10
CA LYS A 304 -3.57 16.35 -4.02
C LYS A 304 -3.03 16.09 -5.42
N ILE A 305 -1.84 15.51 -5.56
CA ILE A 305 -1.32 15.10 -6.88
C ILE A 305 -2.14 13.93 -7.44
N LEU A 306 -2.37 12.89 -6.63
CA LEU A 306 -3.09 11.68 -7.05
C LEU A 306 -4.47 11.96 -7.59
N LEU A 307 -5.27 12.70 -6.83
CA LEU A 307 -6.66 12.95 -7.17
C LEU A 307 -6.80 13.93 -8.35
N ASN A 308 -5.73 14.66 -8.69
CA ASN A 308 -5.65 15.49 -9.89
C ASN A 308 -5.20 14.72 -11.16
N PHE A 309 -4.85 13.44 -11.08
CA PHE A 309 -4.58 12.65 -12.29
C PHE A 309 -5.84 12.57 -13.18
N PRO A 310 -5.69 12.69 -14.52
CA PRO A 310 -6.83 12.68 -15.46
C PRO A 310 -7.74 11.46 -15.30
N ASN A 311 -7.15 10.29 -15.05
CA ASN A 311 -7.88 9.03 -14.90
C ASN A 311 -8.74 8.97 -13.63
N GLN A 312 -8.41 9.75 -12.60
CA GLN A 312 -9.15 9.78 -11.33
C GLN A 312 -10.36 10.74 -11.41
N ARG A 313 -10.23 11.84 -12.17
CA ARG A 313 -11.30 12.80 -12.43
C ARG A 313 -12.41 12.26 -13.33
N SER A 314 -12.12 11.29 -14.19
CA SER A 314 -13.14 10.64 -15.02
C SER A 314 -14.26 10.00 -14.19
N TYR A 315 -13.96 9.55 -12.96
CA TYR A 315 -14.95 8.95 -12.06
C TYR A 315 -15.89 9.97 -11.40
N GLU A 316 -15.55 11.27 -11.36
CA GLU A 316 -16.45 12.32 -10.86
C GLU A 316 -17.65 12.54 -11.79
N LYS A 317 -17.51 12.19 -13.08
CA LYS A 317 -18.55 12.27 -14.11
C LYS A 317 -19.17 10.92 -14.46
N PHE A 318 -18.69 9.82 -13.87
CA PHE A 318 -19.31 8.51 -14.03
C PHE A 318 -20.64 8.51 -13.29
N ASP A 319 -21.73 8.63 -14.04
CA ASP A 319 -23.06 8.41 -13.52
C ASP A 319 -23.12 6.95 -13.04
N LEU A 320 -23.11 6.72 -11.72
CA LEU A 320 -23.18 5.39 -11.11
C LEU A 320 -24.41 4.60 -11.58
N ASN A 321 -25.41 5.28 -12.15
CA ASN A 321 -26.58 4.67 -12.79
C ASN A 321 -26.25 4.02 -14.15
N SER A 322 -25.21 4.48 -14.87
CA SER A 322 -24.84 3.92 -16.18
C SER A 322 -24.22 2.52 -16.07
N LEU A 323 -23.54 2.22 -14.96
CA LEU A 323 -23.04 0.88 -14.64
C LEU A 323 -24.17 -0.16 -14.49
N ASN A 324 -25.37 0.30 -14.10
CA ASN A 324 -26.55 -0.55 -13.98
C ASN A 324 -27.32 -0.71 -15.30
N SER A 325 -27.24 0.27 -16.20
CA SER A 325 -27.92 0.20 -17.51
C SER A 325 -27.06 -0.44 -18.60
N GLU A 326 -25.74 -0.22 -18.63
CA GLU A 326 -24.86 -0.89 -19.61
C GLU A 326 -24.75 -2.40 -19.37
N ARG A 327 -24.73 -2.85 -18.10
CA ARG A 327 -24.73 -4.30 -17.79
C ARG A 327 -26.04 -5.01 -18.15
N ARG A 328 -27.15 -4.29 -18.32
CA ARG A 328 -28.43 -4.89 -18.74
C ARG A 328 -28.53 -5.02 -20.26
N TYR A 329 -27.66 -4.36 -21.04
CA TYR A 329 -27.75 -4.31 -22.50
C TYR A 329 -26.56 -4.91 -23.25
N SER A 330 -25.51 -5.42 -22.59
CA SER A 330 -24.40 -6.08 -23.28
C SER A 330 -24.15 -7.51 -22.81
N LEU A 331 -24.92 -8.44 -23.38
CA LEU A 331 -24.60 -9.87 -23.35
C LEU A 331 -23.30 -10.19 -24.13
N ASP A 332 -22.78 -9.23 -24.92
CA ASP A 332 -21.65 -9.41 -25.84
C ASP A 332 -20.36 -8.64 -25.47
N THR A 333 -20.31 -7.92 -24.35
CA THR A 333 -19.04 -7.29 -23.92
C THR A 333 -18.12 -8.31 -23.27
N THR A 334 -16.98 -8.57 -23.92
CA THR A 334 -15.91 -9.48 -23.47
C THR A 334 -15.58 -9.30 -21.99
N LYS A 335 -15.61 -10.41 -21.23
CA LYS A 335 -15.36 -10.49 -19.77
C LYS A 335 -14.23 -9.57 -19.29
N THR A 336 -13.13 -9.48 -20.05
CA THR A 336 -11.94 -8.66 -19.78
C THR A 336 -12.19 -7.16 -19.58
N HIS A 337 -13.17 -6.56 -20.25
CA HIS A 337 -13.44 -5.12 -20.12
C HIS A 337 -14.05 -4.76 -18.76
N ASN A 338 -14.90 -5.65 -18.21
CA ASN A 338 -15.55 -5.46 -16.91
C ASN A 338 -14.55 -5.57 -15.74
N TYR A 339 -13.56 -6.47 -15.80
CA TYR A 339 -12.53 -6.58 -14.75
C TYR A 339 -11.63 -5.35 -14.68
N ALA A 340 -11.24 -4.79 -15.83
CA ALA A 340 -10.37 -3.60 -15.86
C ALA A 340 -11.05 -2.38 -15.23
N ILE A 341 -12.33 -2.15 -15.53
CA ILE A 341 -13.12 -1.06 -14.95
C ILE A 341 -13.29 -1.25 -13.43
N GLN A 342 -13.56 -2.49 -13.00
CA GLN A 342 -13.73 -2.80 -11.57
C GLN A 342 -12.43 -2.62 -10.77
N ARG A 343 -11.28 -3.02 -11.33
CA ARG A 343 -9.97 -2.81 -10.69
C ARG A 343 -9.66 -1.32 -10.53
N GLN A 344 -9.90 -0.52 -11.56
CA GLN A 344 -9.70 0.92 -11.50
C GLN A 344 -10.65 1.61 -10.50
N LEU A 345 -11.90 1.13 -10.38
CA LEU A 345 -12.84 1.61 -9.36
C LEU A 345 -12.33 1.32 -7.95
N LEU A 346 -11.83 0.10 -7.70
CA LEU A 346 -11.28 -0.28 -6.39
C LEU A 346 -10.07 0.58 -6.02
N GLU A 347 -9.16 0.82 -6.99
CA GLU A 347 -8.02 1.71 -6.78
C GLU A 347 -8.45 3.14 -6.45
N ARG A 348 -9.47 3.67 -7.14
CA ARG A 348 -10.05 5.00 -6.87
C ARG A 348 -10.68 5.07 -5.47
N GLN A 349 -11.43 4.03 -5.08
CA GLN A 349 -12.04 3.92 -3.75
C GLN A 349 -10.99 3.92 -2.64
N GLU A 350 -9.89 3.20 -2.84
CA GLU A 350 -8.79 3.15 -1.88
C GLU A 350 -8.13 4.52 -1.70
N ILE A 351 -7.90 5.24 -2.80
CA ILE A 351 -7.36 6.60 -2.77
C ILE A 351 -8.31 7.56 -2.03
N SER A 352 -9.62 7.53 -2.32
CA SER A 352 -10.61 8.35 -1.60
C SER A 352 -10.61 8.08 -0.11
N LEU A 353 -10.65 6.80 0.27
CA LEU A 353 -10.74 6.40 1.67
C LEU A 353 -9.54 6.91 2.47
N LEU A 354 -8.32 6.69 1.97
CA LEU A 354 -7.12 7.13 2.66
C LEU A 354 -6.92 8.65 2.62
N TYR A 355 -7.41 9.34 1.58
CA TYR A 355 -7.48 10.80 1.57
C TYR A 355 -8.40 11.33 2.68
N ILE A 356 -9.61 10.78 2.81
CA ILE A 356 -10.57 11.16 3.87
C ILE A 356 -9.98 10.94 5.25
N ILE A 357 -9.35 9.78 5.48
CA ILE A 357 -8.67 9.48 6.74
C ILE A 357 -7.55 10.48 7.00
N ASN A 358 -6.70 10.77 6.01
CA ASN A 358 -5.62 11.75 6.15
C ASN A 358 -6.14 13.15 6.46
N TYR A 359 -7.18 13.61 5.76
CA TYR A 359 -7.81 14.91 5.99
C TYR A 359 -8.26 15.03 7.46
N LEU A 360 -8.98 14.02 7.96
CA LEU A 360 -9.48 14.00 9.33
C LEU A 360 -8.35 13.97 10.37
N LEU A 361 -7.29 13.18 10.14
CA LEU A 361 -6.11 13.13 11.02
C LEU A 361 -5.33 14.46 11.03
N SER A 362 -5.38 15.21 9.93
CA SER A 362 -4.65 16.48 9.79
C SER A 362 -5.29 17.64 10.55
N LEU A 363 -6.58 17.55 10.92
CA LEU A 363 -7.36 18.62 11.54
C LEU A 363 -6.67 19.24 12.76
N THR A 364 -6.74 20.57 12.87
CA THR A 364 -6.22 21.34 14.01
C THR A 364 -7.27 22.29 14.60
N ASP A 365 -8.32 22.61 13.84
CA ASP A 365 -9.50 23.35 14.28
C ASP A 365 -10.77 22.57 13.91
N VAL A 366 -11.84 22.73 14.71
CA VAL A 366 -13.18 22.22 14.39
C VAL A 366 -13.75 22.95 13.17
N LYS A 367 -13.38 24.22 12.96
CA LYS A 367 -13.86 25.00 11.82
C LYS A 367 -13.49 24.34 10.48
N ASP A 368 -12.27 23.83 10.36
CA ASP A 368 -11.79 23.13 9.15
C ASP A 368 -12.62 21.86 8.84
N PHE A 369 -13.29 21.31 9.84
CA PHE A 369 -14.21 20.19 9.66
C PHE A 369 -15.62 20.66 9.26
N ILE A 370 -16.18 21.66 9.97
CA ILE A 370 -17.53 22.19 9.71
C ILE A 370 -17.59 22.90 8.35
N GLU A 371 -16.63 23.76 8.08
CA GLU A 371 -16.42 24.50 6.84
C GLU A 371 -15.46 23.75 5.90
N SER A 372 -15.58 22.42 5.87
CA SER A 372 -14.70 21.57 5.07
C SER A 372 -14.74 21.93 3.58
N GLU A 373 -13.57 21.77 2.95
CA GLU A 373 -13.38 22.00 1.52
C GLU A 373 -14.40 21.19 0.69
N ASN A 374 -14.90 21.79 -0.41
CA ASN A 374 -15.81 21.11 -1.33
C ASN A 374 -15.24 19.77 -1.83
N TYR A 375 -13.91 19.69 -1.94
CA TYR A 375 -13.20 18.50 -2.37
C TYR A 375 -13.32 17.34 -1.37
N PHE A 376 -13.21 17.62 -0.08
CA PHE A 376 -13.43 16.62 0.96
C PHE A 376 -14.86 16.06 0.91
N LYS A 377 -15.86 16.95 0.73
CA LYS A 377 -17.27 16.56 0.62
C LYS A 377 -17.54 15.72 -0.63
N SER A 378 -16.93 16.05 -1.78
CA SER A 378 -17.07 15.24 -3.00
C SER A 378 -16.47 13.85 -2.85
N GLU A 379 -15.31 13.72 -2.19
CA GLU A 379 -14.71 12.42 -1.91
C GLU A 379 -15.55 11.57 -0.96
N LEU A 380 -16.11 12.18 0.10
CA LEU A 380 -17.05 11.51 1.02
C LEU A 380 -18.29 10.99 0.28
N TRP A 381 -18.85 11.80 -0.62
CA TRP A 381 -20.01 11.40 -1.42
C TRP A 381 -19.66 10.25 -2.38
N PHE A 382 -18.51 10.34 -3.06
CA PHE A 382 -18.04 9.35 -4.01
C PHE A 382 -17.81 7.98 -3.35
N ILE A 383 -17.04 7.92 -2.25
CA ILE A 383 -16.71 6.65 -1.61
C ILE A 383 -17.96 5.95 -1.09
N ARG A 384 -18.86 6.72 -0.48
CA ARG A 384 -20.14 6.25 0.05
C ARG A 384 -20.99 5.61 -1.04
N ASN A 385 -21.23 6.32 -2.13
CA ASN A 385 -22.15 5.85 -3.17
C ASN A 385 -21.53 4.72 -3.99
N SER A 386 -20.24 4.82 -4.34
CA SER A 386 -19.57 3.76 -5.09
C SER A 386 -19.49 2.45 -4.31
N LEU A 387 -19.24 2.50 -2.99
CA LEU A 387 -19.27 1.31 -2.15
C LEU A 387 -20.67 0.78 -1.91
N TYR A 388 -21.67 1.66 -1.72
CA TYR A 388 -23.06 1.23 -1.59
C TYR A 388 -23.55 0.48 -2.83
N SER A 389 -23.24 0.99 -4.03
CA SER A 389 -23.53 0.33 -5.30
C SER A 389 -22.78 -1.00 -5.43
N SER A 390 -21.47 -1.01 -5.15
CA SER A 390 -20.66 -2.24 -5.22
C SER A 390 -21.15 -3.31 -4.24
N ASN A 391 -21.56 -2.93 -3.03
CA ASN A 391 -22.06 -3.83 -2.01
C ASN A 391 -23.48 -4.33 -2.33
N SER A 392 -24.33 -3.47 -2.90
CA SER A 392 -25.69 -3.83 -3.32
C SER A 392 -25.66 -4.82 -4.48
N ASP A 393 -24.77 -4.62 -5.46
CA ASP A 393 -24.49 -5.58 -6.53
C ASP A 393 -24.06 -6.94 -5.97
N GLU A 394 -23.20 -6.94 -4.95
CA GLU A 394 -22.73 -8.14 -4.28
C GLU A 394 -23.86 -8.90 -3.57
N ILE A 395 -24.77 -8.18 -2.90
CA ILE A 395 -25.95 -8.76 -2.26
C ILE A 395 -26.91 -9.30 -3.30
N HIS A 396 -27.27 -8.54 -4.34
CA HIS A 396 -28.21 -9.01 -5.37
C HIS A 396 -27.73 -10.30 -6.03
N ARG A 397 -26.43 -10.43 -6.29
CA ARG A 397 -25.80 -11.67 -6.78
C ARG A 397 -25.84 -12.81 -5.75
N SER A 398 -25.83 -12.49 -4.47
CA SER A 398 -25.87 -13.45 -3.35
C SER A 398 -27.29 -13.89 -2.99
N THR A 399 -28.29 -13.02 -3.09
CA THR A 399 -29.70 -13.26 -2.71
C THR A 399 -30.54 -13.87 -3.82
N SER A 400 -30.16 -13.74 -5.09
CA SER A 400 -30.83 -14.42 -6.22
C SER A 400 -30.65 -15.95 -6.20
N ARG A 401 -30.09 -16.52 -5.11
CA ARG A 401 -29.76 -17.94 -4.93
C ARG A 401 -30.71 -18.74 -4.05
N LEU A 402 -31.61 -18.15 -3.26
CA LEU A 402 -32.27 -18.88 -2.16
C LEU A 402 -33.77 -19.22 -2.34
N GLY A 403 -34.38 -19.00 -3.52
CA GLY A 403 -35.84 -19.17 -3.67
C GLY A 403 -36.35 -19.96 -4.87
N SER A 404 -35.54 -20.33 -5.85
CA SER A 404 -36.05 -20.91 -7.11
C SER A 404 -35.32 -22.17 -7.52
N THR A 405 -35.59 -23.26 -6.79
CA THR A 405 -35.53 -24.61 -7.35
C THR A 405 -36.73 -24.83 -8.27
N SER A 406 -36.74 -24.20 -9.44
CA SER A 406 -37.52 -24.68 -10.58
C SER A 406 -37.02 -24.08 -11.90
N SER A 407 -36.52 -24.98 -12.75
CA SER A 407 -36.55 -24.93 -14.22
C SER A 407 -35.96 -23.70 -14.93
N SER A 408 -34.70 -23.84 -15.39
CA SER A 408 -34.35 -23.69 -16.82
C SER A 408 -32.88 -24.00 -17.07
N LEU A 409 -32.62 -24.86 -18.06
CA LEU A 409 -31.31 -25.32 -18.58
C LEU A 409 -30.46 -24.21 -19.24
N GLY A 410 -30.58 -22.95 -18.81
CA GLY A 410 -29.99 -21.78 -19.47
C GLY A 410 -28.94 -21.00 -18.67
N SER A 411 -28.51 -21.45 -17.49
CA SER A 411 -27.72 -20.64 -16.55
C SER A 411 -26.37 -21.25 -16.14
N ILE A 412 -25.71 -21.97 -17.07
CA ILE A 412 -24.35 -22.49 -16.88
C ILE A 412 -23.30 -21.36 -16.84
N SER A 413 -23.54 -20.24 -17.53
CA SER A 413 -22.62 -19.08 -17.54
C SER A 413 -22.63 -18.27 -16.22
N SER A 414 -23.72 -18.29 -15.46
CA SER A 414 -23.81 -17.61 -14.15
C SER A 414 -23.23 -18.43 -13.00
N GLN A 415 -23.10 -19.76 -13.15
CA GLN A 415 -22.42 -20.61 -12.16
C GLN A 415 -20.89 -20.48 -12.22
N ALA A 416 -20.31 -20.19 -13.40
CA ALA A 416 -18.88 -19.95 -13.55
C ALA A 416 -18.40 -18.66 -12.86
N ASN A 417 -19.20 -17.58 -12.90
CA ASN A 417 -18.90 -16.35 -12.13
C ASN A 417 -19.11 -16.54 -10.62
N MET A 418 -19.84 -17.60 -10.22
CA MET A 418 -20.14 -17.90 -8.82
C MET A 418 -19.03 -18.68 -8.12
N SER A 419 -18.26 -19.53 -8.81
CA SER A 419 -17.11 -20.22 -8.21
C SER A 419 -15.96 -19.27 -7.94
N GLU A 420 -15.75 -18.28 -8.81
CA GLU A 420 -14.67 -17.29 -8.73
C GLU A 420 -14.68 -16.47 -7.42
N TRP A 421 -15.87 -16.12 -6.91
CA TRP A 421 -16.02 -15.37 -5.65
C TRP A 421 -16.42 -16.22 -4.44
N SER A 422 -17.00 -17.41 -4.68
CA SER A 422 -17.31 -18.36 -3.59
C SER A 422 -16.07 -19.15 -3.15
N ALA A 423 -15.13 -19.45 -4.05
CA ALA A 423 -13.83 -20.03 -3.71
C ALA A 423 -12.96 -19.04 -2.91
N MET A 424 -13.09 -17.73 -3.18
CA MET A 424 -12.47 -16.68 -2.36
C MET A 424 -13.09 -16.53 -0.94
N ARG A 425 -14.28 -17.07 -0.65
CA ARG A 425 -14.99 -16.77 0.61
C ARG A 425 -15.53 -17.95 1.41
N ARG A 426 -15.59 -19.16 0.87
CA ARG A 426 -16.07 -20.33 1.62
C ARG A 426 -14.91 -21.28 1.91
N ASP A 427 -14.31 -21.03 3.08
CA ASP A 427 -13.66 -21.98 3.97
C ASP A 427 -12.80 -23.11 3.34
N SER A 428 -11.49 -22.89 3.31
CA SER A 428 -10.46 -23.89 3.66
C SER A 428 -9.17 -23.12 4.01
N VAL A 429 -8.73 -22.97 5.26
CA VAL A 429 -8.72 -23.90 6.38
C VAL A 429 -8.81 -23.09 7.69
N GLN A 430 -9.60 -23.58 8.65
CA GLN A 430 -9.48 -23.21 10.07
C GLN A 430 -8.01 -23.37 10.50
N GLY A 431 -7.24 -22.28 10.50
CA GLY A 431 -5.82 -22.28 10.83
C GLY A 431 -4.92 -21.40 9.95
N ARG A 432 -5.39 -20.93 8.78
CA ARG A 432 -4.58 -20.08 7.88
C ARG A 432 -4.59 -18.61 8.33
N GLN A 433 -3.43 -18.07 8.68
CA GLN A 433 -3.23 -16.66 9.04
C GLN A 433 -2.69 -15.88 7.85
N VAL A 434 -3.57 -15.32 7.00
CA VAL A 434 -3.10 -14.36 5.99
C VAL A 434 -3.01 -12.98 6.64
N THR A 435 -1.81 -12.62 7.09
CA THR A 435 -1.56 -11.40 7.87
C THR A 435 -1.41 -10.16 6.98
N HIS A 436 -2.49 -9.75 6.33
CA HIS A 436 -2.49 -8.45 5.64
C HIS A 436 -2.33 -7.32 6.65
N LYS A 437 -1.28 -6.51 6.50
CA LYS A 437 -0.89 -5.47 7.46
C LYS A 437 -1.25 -4.04 7.04
N TYR A 438 -1.71 -3.84 5.80
CA TYR A 438 -2.03 -2.51 5.28
C TYR A 438 -3.35 -1.94 5.82
N ILE A 439 -3.40 -0.62 5.93
CA ILE A 439 -4.55 0.13 6.47
C ILE A 439 -5.84 -0.02 5.62
N SER A 440 -5.75 -0.26 4.30
CA SER A 440 -6.93 -0.46 3.45
C SER A 440 -7.61 -1.84 3.56
N SER A 441 -7.19 -2.69 4.49
CA SER A 441 -7.68 -4.06 4.68
C SER A 441 -9.20 -4.20 4.79
N ILE A 442 -9.90 -3.26 5.45
CA ILE A 442 -11.36 -3.29 5.55
C ILE A 442 -12.03 -3.10 4.18
N LEU A 443 -11.49 -2.22 3.33
CA LEU A 443 -12.00 -2.00 1.98
C LEU A 443 -11.78 -3.22 1.07
N LEU A 444 -10.58 -3.80 1.15
CA LEU A 444 -10.15 -4.88 0.25
C LEU A 444 -10.69 -6.25 0.68
N GLN A 445 -10.70 -6.54 1.99
CA GLN A 445 -10.97 -7.87 2.56
C GLN A 445 -12.06 -7.87 3.65
N GLY A 446 -12.65 -6.72 3.95
CA GLY A 446 -13.77 -6.65 4.85
C GLY A 446 -14.96 -7.44 4.30
N SER A 447 -15.69 -8.11 5.18
CA SER A 447 -17.04 -8.57 4.93
C SER A 447 -17.96 -7.40 4.56
N TYR A 448 -19.09 -7.70 3.94
CA TYR A 448 -20.14 -6.70 3.68
C TYR A 448 -20.48 -5.89 4.94
N LYS A 449 -20.62 -6.56 6.10
CA LYS A 449 -20.95 -5.90 7.36
C LYS A 449 -19.82 -4.98 7.83
N GLU A 450 -18.55 -5.41 7.69
CA GLU A 450 -17.40 -4.55 8.00
C GLU A 450 -17.35 -3.32 7.09
N LYS A 451 -17.52 -3.45 5.77
CA LYS A 451 -17.54 -2.30 4.84
C LYS A 451 -18.73 -1.36 5.11
N LEU A 452 -19.92 -1.92 5.35
CA LEU A 452 -21.11 -1.15 5.66
C LEU A 452 -20.94 -0.34 6.94
N VAL A 453 -20.49 -0.97 8.02
CA VAL A 453 -20.36 -0.29 9.31
C VAL A 453 -19.13 0.61 9.30
N LEU A 454 -17.94 0.08 9.03
CA LEU A 454 -16.67 0.78 9.27
C LEU A 454 -16.30 1.82 8.19
N ILE A 455 -16.98 1.81 7.04
CA ILE A 455 -16.76 2.80 5.96
C ILE A 455 -18.04 3.57 5.65
N ILE A 456 -19.12 2.89 5.24
CA ILE A 456 -20.33 3.57 4.75
C ILE A 456 -21.03 4.35 5.88
N LYS A 457 -21.39 3.67 6.99
CA LYS A 457 -22.01 4.33 8.14
C LYS A 457 -21.08 5.41 8.69
N PHE A 458 -19.76 5.20 8.75
CA PHE A 458 -18.80 6.25 9.13
C PHE A 458 -18.92 7.51 8.25
N CYS A 459 -18.97 7.35 6.92
CA CYS A 459 -19.15 8.47 5.99
C CYS A 459 -20.54 9.13 6.12
N ASP A 460 -21.60 8.35 6.35
CA ASP A 460 -22.95 8.88 6.61
C ASP A 460 -22.96 9.79 7.85
N HIS A 461 -22.26 9.40 8.92
CA HIS A 461 -22.18 10.21 10.13
C HIS A 461 -21.44 11.53 9.90
N LEU A 462 -20.33 11.51 9.15
CA LEU A 462 -19.59 12.73 8.80
C LEU A 462 -20.42 13.71 7.95
N ASN A 463 -21.34 13.20 7.13
CA ASN A 463 -22.23 13.99 6.28
C ASN A 463 -23.57 14.38 6.95
N SER A 464 -23.80 14.00 8.20
CA SER A 464 -25.06 14.30 8.88
C SER A 464 -25.23 15.80 9.13
N THR A 465 -26.41 16.34 8.81
CA THR A 465 -26.77 17.75 9.08
C THR A 465 -28.00 17.82 9.98
N PRO A 466 -27.94 18.49 11.16
CA PRO A 466 -26.75 19.12 11.74
C PRO A 466 -25.75 18.09 12.26
N PHE A 467 -24.47 18.31 12.00
CA PHE A 467 -23.42 17.48 12.56
C PHE A 467 -23.37 17.69 14.07
N THR A 468 -23.62 16.63 14.83
CA THR A 468 -23.53 16.66 16.29
C THR A 468 -22.39 15.74 16.71
N LEU A 469 -21.29 16.29 17.22
CA LEU A 469 -20.16 15.48 17.70
C LEU A 469 -20.58 14.38 18.74
N PRO A 470 -21.60 14.60 19.60
CA PRO A 470 -22.20 13.56 20.46
C PRO A 470 -22.87 12.36 19.73
N SER A 471 -23.19 12.52 18.43
CA SER A 471 -23.83 11.45 17.63
C SER A 471 -22.87 10.35 17.19
N PHE A 472 -21.55 10.53 17.33
CA PHE A 472 -20.60 9.41 17.19
C PHE A 472 -20.80 8.33 18.25
N SER A 473 -21.32 8.73 19.42
CA SER A 473 -21.46 7.84 20.57
C SER A 473 -22.90 7.42 20.87
N GLU A 474 -23.94 8.17 20.45
CA GLU A 474 -25.31 7.76 20.81
C GLU A 474 -26.42 8.49 20.07
N VAL A 475 -27.37 7.74 19.51
CA VAL A 475 -28.81 8.04 19.65
C VAL A 475 -29.58 6.74 19.94
N LYS A 476 -30.02 6.64 21.20
CA LYS A 476 -31.27 6.06 21.74
C LYS A 476 -31.93 4.87 20.99
N TYR A 477 -32.00 3.75 21.72
CA TYR A 477 -32.92 2.61 21.56
C TYR A 477 -32.96 1.92 20.17
N GLY A 478 -32.15 0.85 20.07
CA GLY A 478 -32.15 -0.11 18.95
C GLY A 478 -30.90 0.04 18.06
N ASP A 479 -29.87 -0.75 18.35
CA ASP A 479 -28.63 -0.95 17.54
C ASP A 479 -27.75 0.30 17.31
N SER A 480 -26.90 0.67 18.28
CA SER A 480 -25.98 1.80 18.12
C SER A 480 -24.81 1.46 17.20
N TYR A 481 -24.45 2.38 16.30
CA TYR A 481 -23.23 2.31 15.49
C TYR A 481 -21.99 1.99 16.33
N GLU A 482 -21.85 2.59 17.52
CA GLU A 482 -20.73 2.31 18.42
C GLU A 482 -20.78 0.89 18.99
N SER A 483 -21.96 0.34 19.32
CA SER A 483 -22.08 -1.06 19.77
C SER A 483 -21.72 -2.06 18.67
N GLU A 484 -22.15 -1.80 17.43
CA GLU A 484 -21.78 -2.62 16.27
C GLU A 484 -20.29 -2.46 15.93
N PHE A 485 -19.75 -1.25 16.00
CA PHE A 485 -18.35 -0.94 15.81
C PHE A 485 -17.48 -1.67 16.83
N GLN A 486 -17.80 -1.52 18.13
CA GLN A 486 -17.05 -2.17 19.22
C GLN A 486 -17.19 -3.69 19.15
N HIS A 487 -18.36 -4.22 18.81
CA HIS A 487 -18.54 -5.65 18.57
C HIS A 487 -17.66 -6.14 17.41
N LEU A 488 -17.66 -5.46 16.27
CA LEU A 488 -16.79 -5.82 15.14
C LEU A 488 -15.31 -5.75 15.52
N VAL A 489 -14.87 -4.67 16.19
CA VAL A 489 -13.50 -4.51 16.67
C VAL A 489 -13.11 -5.62 17.66
N SER A 490 -14.01 -5.99 18.58
CA SER A 490 -13.74 -7.02 19.60
C SER A 490 -13.58 -8.44 19.04
N ILE A 491 -14.15 -8.71 17.86
CA ILE A 491 -14.07 -10.01 17.18
C ILE A 491 -12.91 -10.06 16.18
N MET A 492 -12.28 -8.93 15.87
CA MET A 492 -11.11 -8.90 14.99
C MET A 492 -9.92 -9.57 15.67
N ASP A 493 -9.42 -10.62 15.03
CA ASP A 493 -8.19 -11.29 15.43
C ASP A 493 -6.97 -10.51 14.91
N GLU A 494 -6.25 -9.87 15.83
CA GLU A 494 -5.03 -9.11 15.54
C GLU A 494 -3.94 -9.97 14.86
N ARG A 495 -3.86 -11.25 15.21
CA ARG A 495 -2.88 -12.17 14.61
C ARG A 495 -3.28 -12.59 13.21
N LYS A 496 -4.57 -12.60 12.91
CA LYS A 496 -5.08 -13.00 11.60
C LYS A 496 -5.16 -11.84 10.63
N TYR A 497 -5.58 -10.65 11.09
CA TYR A 497 -5.80 -9.48 10.24
C TYR A 497 -5.25 -8.18 10.85
N PRO A 498 -3.92 -8.03 10.96
CA PRO A 498 -3.30 -6.87 11.61
C PRO A 498 -3.65 -5.52 10.96
N GLY A 499 -3.84 -5.49 9.63
CA GLY A 499 -4.23 -4.28 8.90
C GLY A 499 -5.61 -3.76 9.29
N LYS A 500 -6.53 -4.66 9.68
CA LYS A 500 -7.88 -4.26 10.13
C LYS A 500 -7.79 -3.49 11.45
N ILE A 501 -6.88 -3.90 12.32
CA ILE A 501 -6.56 -3.22 13.58
C ILE A 501 -5.93 -1.85 13.31
N VAL A 502 -5.03 -1.73 12.33
CA VAL A 502 -4.47 -0.43 11.93
C VAL A 502 -5.58 0.54 11.47
N TYR A 503 -6.52 0.05 10.66
CA TYR A 503 -7.67 0.85 10.22
C TYR A 503 -8.56 1.31 11.39
N THR A 504 -8.97 0.39 12.27
CA THR A 504 -9.86 0.71 13.39
C THR A 504 -9.18 1.63 14.40
N ASN A 505 -7.88 1.44 14.66
CA ASN A 505 -7.08 2.37 15.46
C ASN A 505 -7.05 3.77 14.86
N SER A 506 -6.99 3.88 13.53
CA SER A 506 -7.04 5.17 12.83
C SER A 506 -8.38 5.89 13.06
N LEU A 507 -9.49 5.16 12.98
CA LEU A 507 -10.82 5.71 13.29
C LEU A 507 -10.95 6.14 14.76
N GLN A 508 -10.47 5.32 15.70
CA GLN A 508 -10.47 5.68 17.13
C GLN A 508 -9.70 6.97 17.40
N LYS A 509 -8.53 7.15 16.75
CA LYS A 509 -7.76 8.40 16.83
C LYS A 509 -8.50 9.59 16.24
N ILE A 510 -9.19 9.41 15.11
CA ILE A 510 -10.03 10.46 14.53
C ILE A 510 -11.13 10.86 15.52
N PHE A 511 -11.81 9.91 16.16
CA PHE A 511 -12.85 10.22 17.15
C PHE A 511 -12.28 10.97 18.36
N ARG A 512 -11.15 10.52 18.90
CA ARG A 512 -10.45 11.21 20.00
C ARG A 512 -9.99 12.62 19.59
N LEU A 513 -9.51 12.79 18.36
CA LEU A 513 -9.14 14.09 17.81
C LEU A 513 -10.36 15.02 17.69
N LEU A 514 -11.49 14.55 17.17
CA LEU A 514 -12.72 15.34 17.08
C LEU A 514 -13.22 15.76 18.47
N LYS A 515 -13.17 14.86 19.47
CA LYS A 515 -13.48 15.18 20.88
C LYS A 515 -12.55 16.29 21.39
N LEU A 516 -11.25 16.14 21.19
CA LEU A 516 -10.24 17.13 21.58
C LEU A 516 -10.49 18.49 20.92
N LEU A 517 -10.77 18.51 19.62
CA LEU A 517 -11.06 19.73 18.87
C LEU A 517 -12.34 20.42 19.36
N ALA A 518 -13.40 19.65 19.67
CA ALA A 518 -14.62 20.21 20.24
C ALA A 518 -14.37 20.85 21.61
N VAL A 519 -13.61 20.20 22.50
CA VAL A 519 -13.21 20.80 23.78
C VAL A 519 -12.33 22.04 23.55
N LYS A 520 -11.38 21.99 22.62
CA LYS A 520 -10.56 23.15 22.21
C LYS A 520 -11.45 24.33 21.85
N HIS A 521 -12.44 24.11 20.99
CA HIS A 521 -13.38 25.13 20.56
C HIS A 521 -14.17 25.72 21.74
N LEU A 522 -14.66 24.88 22.66
CA LEU A 522 -15.36 25.34 23.86
C LEU A 522 -14.46 26.16 24.80
N VAL A 523 -13.22 25.74 25.01
CA VAL A 523 -12.27 26.45 25.88
C VAL A 523 -11.92 27.83 25.31
N TYR A 524 -11.53 27.89 24.03
CA TYR A 524 -11.04 29.12 23.41
C TYR A 524 -12.16 30.10 23.01
N ASN A 525 -13.30 29.60 22.49
CA ASN A 525 -14.39 30.46 22.03
C ASN A 525 -15.54 30.59 23.04
N GLY A 526 -15.81 29.52 23.82
CA GLY A 526 -16.86 29.50 24.84
C GLY A 526 -16.39 30.00 26.22
N GLY A 527 -15.08 30.09 26.45
CA GLY A 527 -14.52 30.59 27.71
C GLY A 527 -14.61 29.61 28.89
N TYR A 528 -14.79 28.31 28.64
CA TYR A 528 -14.85 27.31 29.70
C TYR A 528 -13.43 26.95 30.18
N ASN A 529 -13.03 27.43 31.37
CA ASN A 529 -11.67 27.26 31.89
C ASN A 529 -11.48 26.00 32.74
N LYS A 530 -12.58 25.49 33.30
CA LYS A 530 -12.60 24.30 34.14
C LYS A 530 -13.76 23.45 33.68
N ILE A 531 -13.49 22.23 33.26
CA ILE A 531 -14.50 21.29 32.81
C ILE A 531 -14.31 19.99 33.59
N PRO A 532 -15.30 19.54 34.38
CA PRO A 532 -15.21 18.25 35.03
C PRO A 532 -15.25 17.12 34.00
N GLU A 533 -14.44 16.09 34.22
CA GLU A 533 -14.28 14.96 33.28
C GLU A 533 -15.62 14.25 33.01
N ASN A 534 -16.47 14.13 34.03
CA ASN A 534 -17.81 13.55 33.91
C ASN A 534 -18.68 14.29 32.88
N TYR A 535 -18.55 15.62 32.76
CA TYR A 535 -19.30 16.36 31.73
C TYR A 535 -18.79 16.03 30.34
N ILE A 536 -17.48 15.91 30.15
CA ILE A 536 -16.88 15.52 28.86
C ILE A 536 -17.34 14.10 28.50
N ILE A 537 -17.23 13.18 29.45
CA ILE A 537 -17.69 11.79 29.31
C ILE A 537 -19.18 11.74 28.94
N ASN A 538 -20.03 12.51 29.62
CA ASN A 538 -21.47 12.50 29.38
C ASN A 538 -21.88 13.21 28.07
N VAL A 539 -21.16 14.25 27.65
CA VAL A 539 -21.45 14.96 26.39
C VAL A 539 -21.04 14.12 25.19
N PHE A 540 -19.89 13.46 25.26
CA PHE A 540 -19.37 12.61 24.19
C PHE A 540 -19.65 11.12 24.42
N ARG A 541 -20.53 10.82 25.39
CA ARG A 541 -21.00 9.50 25.85
C ARG A 541 -19.90 8.43 25.72
N SER A 542 -18.75 8.76 26.28
CA SER A 542 -17.47 8.08 26.06
C SER A 542 -17.18 7.12 27.21
N ASN A 543 -16.81 5.87 26.90
CA ASN A 543 -16.34 4.93 27.93
C ASN A 543 -14.87 5.18 28.34
N GLU A 544 -14.16 6.05 27.61
CA GLU A 544 -12.75 6.38 27.84
C GLU A 544 -12.58 7.74 28.53
N SER A 545 -11.54 7.87 29.36
CA SER A 545 -11.14 9.12 30.00
C SER A 545 -10.67 10.16 28.98
N PHE A 546 -10.85 11.44 29.30
CA PHE A 546 -10.45 12.53 28.40
C PHE A 546 -8.93 12.62 28.22
N SER A 547 -8.16 12.07 29.18
CA SER A 547 -6.71 11.91 29.08
C SER A 547 -6.26 11.20 27.81
N GLU A 548 -7.03 10.21 27.32
CA GLU A 548 -6.68 9.50 26.09
C GLU A 548 -6.85 10.38 24.86
N SER A 549 -7.80 11.32 24.88
CA SER A 549 -7.98 12.28 23.79
C SER A 549 -6.87 13.33 23.74
N LEU A 550 -6.32 13.71 24.91
CA LEU A 550 -5.20 14.65 25.02
C LEU A 550 -3.88 14.07 24.48
N LYS A 551 -3.69 12.75 24.53
CA LYS A 551 -2.48 12.08 23.99
C LYS A 551 -2.41 12.10 22.46
N VAL A 552 -3.57 12.17 21.80
CA VAL A 552 -3.67 12.02 20.33
C VAL A 552 -2.94 13.13 19.60
N LYS A 553 -3.04 14.37 20.07
CA LYS A 553 -2.37 15.53 19.46
C LYS A 553 -2.24 16.63 20.51
N ASN A 554 -1.07 17.26 20.59
CA ASN A 554 -0.86 18.36 21.51
C ASN A 554 -1.49 19.66 20.98
N LEU A 555 -2.78 19.88 21.30
CA LEU A 555 -3.55 21.05 20.83
C LEU A 555 -4.04 21.97 21.94
N ILE A 556 -4.05 21.50 23.19
CA ILE A 556 -4.52 22.25 24.36
C ILE A 556 -3.63 21.90 25.55
N ASN A 557 -3.21 22.91 26.31
CA ASN A 557 -2.54 22.69 27.59
C ASN A 557 -3.59 22.66 28.72
N CYS A 558 -3.53 21.62 29.54
CA CYS A 558 -4.42 21.48 30.69
C CYS A 558 -3.73 20.86 31.89
N GLN A 559 -4.18 21.25 33.08
CA GLN A 559 -3.82 20.65 34.36
C GLN A 559 -4.99 19.79 34.86
N ARG A 560 -4.68 18.56 35.26
CA ARG A 560 -5.64 17.65 35.89
C ARG A 560 -5.68 17.94 37.39
N LEU A 561 -6.82 18.39 37.88
CA LEU A 561 -7.08 18.66 39.29
C LEU A 561 -8.08 17.63 39.83
N ASN A 562 -7.96 17.28 41.11
CA ASN A 562 -8.97 16.49 41.80
C ASN A 562 -9.69 17.41 42.79
N ASN A 563 -11.02 17.43 42.75
CA ASN A 563 -11.81 18.12 43.76
C ASN A 563 -11.84 17.33 45.08
N ASN A 564 -12.27 17.96 46.16
CA ASN A 564 -12.41 17.35 47.49
C ASN A 564 -13.34 16.13 47.49
N ASP A 565 -14.26 16.05 46.52
CA ASP A 565 -15.18 14.92 46.31
C ASP A 565 -14.59 13.79 45.43
N GLY A 566 -13.31 13.88 45.06
CA GLY A 566 -12.62 12.92 44.18
C GLY A 566 -12.93 13.08 42.69
N GLU A 567 -13.73 14.07 42.29
CA GLU A 567 -14.02 14.35 40.89
C GLU A 567 -12.82 14.97 40.16
N VAL A 568 -12.52 14.45 38.98
CA VAL A 568 -11.44 14.95 38.12
C VAL A 568 -11.93 16.17 37.34
N ILE A 569 -11.19 17.27 37.42
CA ILE A 569 -11.45 18.53 36.72
C ILE A 569 -10.25 18.88 35.85
N TYR A 570 -10.48 19.13 34.57
CA TYR A 570 -9.45 19.68 33.68
C TYR A 570 -9.52 21.21 33.73
N ALA A 571 -8.43 21.83 34.18
CA ALA A 571 -8.23 23.28 34.13
C ALA A 571 -7.37 23.61 32.90
N PHE A 572 -7.85 24.49 32.02
CA PHE A 572 -7.20 24.82 30.76
C PHE A 572 -6.47 26.16 30.83
N ASP A 573 -5.22 26.16 30.37
CA ASP A 573 -4.42 27.39 30.30
C ASP A 573 -4.83 28.20 29.07
N ARG A 574 -5.46 29.36 29.28
CA ARG A 574 -5.80 30.29 28.18
C ARG A 574 -4.58 30.98 27.56
N ASP A 575 -3.40 30.86 28.15
CA ASP A 575 -2.24 31.70 27.82
C ASP A 575 -1.47 31.31 26.55
N MET A 576 -1.95 30.36 25.74
CA MET A 576 -1.41 30.18 24.38
C MET A 576 -1.83 31.30 23.40
N GLY A 577 -2.67 32.25 23.83
CA GLY A 577 -3.04 33.45 23.06
C GLY A 577 -2.27 34.73 23.38
N LYS A 578 -1.33 34.73 24.34
CA LYS A 578 -0.53 35.94 24.70
C LYS A 578 0.91 35.93 24.21
N ASN A 579 1.36 34.83 23.60
CA ASN A 579 2.57 34.78 22.78
C ASN A 579 2.23 34.66 21.28
N HIS A 580 1.10 35.25 20.85
CA HIS A 580 1.11 35.85 19.52
C HIS A 580 2.12 36.99 19.60
N ASP A 581 3.36 36.69 19.24
CA ASP A 581 4.37 37.69 18.98
C ASP A 581 3.88 38.49 17.78
N CYS A 582 2.99 39.45 18.06
CA CYS A 582 2.33 40.30 17.07
C CYS A 582 3.39 40.95 16.18
N LYS A 583 4.59 41.18 16.73
CA LYS A 583 5.79 41.59 16.00
C LYS A 583 6.23 40.60 14.92
N ASN A 584 6.28 39.30 15.20
CA ASN A 584 6.66 38.28 14.23
C ASN A 584 5.56 38.04 13.18
N GLU A 585 4.29 38.13 13.55
CA GLU A 585 3.19 37.98 12.59
C GLU A 585 3.05 39.23 11.69
N ILE A 586 3.20 40.43 12.25
CA ILE A 586 3.31 41.69 11.50
C ILE A 586 4.55 41.63 10.60
N LYS A 587 5.68 41.09 11.07
CA LYS A 587 6.89 40.94 10.25
C LYS A 587 6.67 39.97 9.08
N LYS A 588 6.02 38.82 9.30
CA LYS A 588 5.64 37.90 8.21
C LYS A 588 4.66 38.54 7.23
N GLN A 589 3.68 39.29 7.73
CA GLN A 589 2.71 40.00 6.88
C GLN A 589 3.39 41.10 6.07
N LEU A 590 4.33 41.86 6.65
CA LEU A 590 5.13 42.85 5.95
C LEU A 590 6.08 42.21 4.92
N GLU A 591 6.70 41.08 5.22
CA GLU A 591 7.53 40.31 4.28
C GLU A 591 6.70 39.79 3.08
N VAL A 592 5.46 39.35 3.32
CA VAL A 592 4.53 38.97 2.25
C VAL A 592 4.11 40.20 1.43
N LEU A 593 3.86 41.34 2.06
CA LEU A 593 3.49 42.60 1.39
C LEU A 593 4.64 43.14 0.53
N ASP A 594 5.88 43.03 1.00
CA ASP A 594 7.07 43.42 0.23
C ASP A 594 7.32 42.44 -0.93
N ARG A 595 7.07 41.14 -0.76
CA ARG A 595 7.10 40.17 -1.87
C ARG A 595 6.04 40.48 -2.92
N ILE A 596 4.81 40.82 -2.52
CA ILE A 596 3.74 41.21 -3.44
C ILE A 596 4.10 42.51 -4.19
N LYS A 597 4.70 43.50 -3.50
CA LYS A 597 5.20 44.71 -4.16
C LYS A 597 6.32 44.41 -5.15
N SER A 598 7.24 43.50 -4.83
CA SER A 598 8.31 43.10 -5.75
C SER A 598 7.77 42.36 -6.98
N LEU A 599 6.74 41.51 -6.82
CA LEU A 599 6.04 40.82 -7.90
C LEU A 599 5.24 41.79 -8.79
N ASN A 600 4.58 42.80 -8.19
CA ASN A 600 3.90 43.85 -8.95
C ASN A 600 4.89 44.77 -9.68
N GLY A 601 6.07 45.02 -9.11
CA GLY A 601 7.16 45.71 -9.79
C GLY A 601 7.69 44.93 -11.01
N LEU A 602 7.80 43.61 -10.91
CA LEU A 602 8.15 42.72 -12.02
C LEU A 602 7.05 42.65 -13.10
N SER A 603 5.78 42.63 -12.70
CA SER A 603 4.62 42.71 -13.60
C SER A 603 4.61 44.00 -14.41
N ASN A 604 4.95 45.13 -13.79
CA ASN A 604 5.07 46.43 -14.47
C ASN A 604 6.34 46.58 -15.34
N LEU A 605 7.28 45.64 -15.25
CA LEU A 605 8.46 45.54 -16.13
C LEU A 605 8.21 44.58 -17.32
N LEU A 606 7.17 43.75 -17.23
CA LEU A 606 6.76 42.78 -18.25
C LEU A 606 5.56 43.25 -19.09
N ASN A 607 4.90 44.33 -18.67
CA ASN A 607 4.05 45.18 -19.52
C ASN A 607 4.83 46.42 -19.95
#